data_AF-A0A6L5G960-F1
#
_entry.id   AF-A0A6L5G960-F1
#
_cell.length_a   1.000
_cell.length_b   1.000
_cell.length_c   1.000
_cell.angle_alpha   90.00
_cell.angle_beta   90.00
_cell.angle_gamma   90.00
#
_symmetry.space_group_name_H-M   'P 1'
#
loop_
_entity.id
_entity.type
_entity.pdbx_description
1 polymer ?
#
loop_
_entity_poly.entity_id
_entity_poly.type
_entity_poly.pdbx_seq_one_letter_code
_entity_poly.pdbx_strand_id
1 'polypeptide(L)' 'MCSSRGCRREAAWMLLWRNPRIHGSDRVKRWAACDEHLPVLREYLTVRGFPCAVETVPPSGTVQ' A
#
# COMPACT_ATOMS: atom_id res chain seq x y z
N MET A 1 3.54 5.40 -8.55
CA MET A 1 4.62 4.40 -8.70
C MET A 1 4.57 3.40 -7.55
N CYS A 2 4.77 2.11 -7.82
CA CYS A 2 4.74 1.04 -6.81
C CYS A 2 5.83 1.20 -5.71
N SER A 3 5.49 0.85 -4.46
CA SER A 3 6.37 0.90 -3.29
C SER A 3 7.27 -0.33 -3.12
N SER A 4 7.09 -1.38 -3.93
CA SER A 4 8.02 -2.51 -3.95
C SER A 4 9.40 -2.04 -4.38
N ARG A 5 10.45 -2.48 -3.68
CA ARG A 5 11.82 -2.01 -3.88
C ARG A 5 12.26 -2.29 -5.32
N GLY A 6 12.65 -1.24 -6.05
CA GLY A 6 13.10 -1.33 -7.44
C GLY A 6 11.98 -1.42 -8.48
N CYS A 7 10.72 -1.55 -8.08
CA CYS A 7 9.60 -1.58 -9.02
C CYS A 7 9.25 -0.17 -9.48
N ARG A 8 9.13 0.04 -10.80
CA ARG A 8 8.74 1.34 -11.40
C ARG A 8 7.36 1.36 -12.04
N ARG A 9 6.60 0.26 -11.94
CA ARG A 9 5.25 0.18 -12.52
C ARG A 9 4.29 1.18 -11.88
N GLU A 10 3.29 1.56 -12.66
CA GLU A 10 2.16 2.34 -12.16
C GLU A 10 1.43 1.56 -11.06
N ALA A 11 0.90 2.29 -10.09
CA ALA A 11 0.16 1.69 -9.00
C ALA A 11 -1.34 1.74 -9.33
N ALA A 12 -1.98 0.58 -9.27
CA ALA A 12 -3.43 0.43 -9.36
C ALA A 12 -4.08 0.32 -7.97
N TRP A 13 -3.27 0.19 -6.91
CA TRP A 13 -3.73 -0.12 -5.56
C TRP A 13 -3.03 0.73 -4.50
N MET A 14 -3.73 0.97 -3.39
CA MET A 14 -3.21 1.58 -2.18
C MET A 14 -3.42 0.64 -0.99
N LEU A 15 -2.34 0.29 -0.30
CA LEU A 15 -2.39 -0.39 0.98
C LEU A 15 -2.36 0.64 2.11
N LEU A 16 -3.43 0.69 2.90
CA LEU A 16 -3.57 1.54 4.07
C LEU A 16 -3.30 0.68 5.31
N TRP A 17 -2.20 0.96 6.00
CA TRP A 17 -1.75 0.08 7.08
C TRP A 17 -1.23 0.84 8.28
N ARG A 18 -1.23 0.18 9.45
CA ARG A 18 -0.70 0.73 10.69
C ARG A 18 0.23 -0.25 11.40
N ASN A 19 1.22 0.29 12.12
CA ASN A 19 1.96 -0.46 13.11
C ASN A 19 1.43 -0.10 14.51
N PRO A 20 0.53 -0.91 15.09
CA PRO A 20 -0.10 -0.60 16.38
C PRO A 20 0.88 -0.61 17.56
N ARG A 21 2.11 -1.13 17.37
CA ARG A 21 3.13 -1.16 18.42
C ARG A 21 3.77 0.19 18.68
N ILE A 22 3.69 1.13 17.72
CA ILE A 22 4.38 2.43 17.79
C ILE A 22 3.51 3.62 17.38
N HIS A 23 2.32 3.38 16.85
CA HIS A 23 1.42 4.42 16.37
C HIS A 23 0.03 4.23 16.95
N GLY A 24 -0.56 5.33 17.43
CA GLY A 24 -1.98 5.41 17.76
C GLY A 24 -2.86 5.21 16.51
N SER A 25 -4.15 5.03 16.73
CA SER A 25 -5.13 4.69 15.69
C SER A 25 -5.23 5.73 14.56
N ASP A 26 -4.89 6.98 14.83
CA ASP A 26 -5.00 8.11 13.89
C ASP A 26 -3.93 8.10 12.79
N ARG A 27 -2.86 7.32 12.95
CA ARG A 27 -1.75 7.32 11.99
C ARG A 27 -1.78 6.10 11.08
N VAL A 28 -2.22 6.35 9.85
CA VAL A 28 -2.23 5.38 8.74
C VAL A 28 -1.10 5.67 7.76
N LYS A 29 -0.29 4.65 7.46
CA LYS A 29 0.71 4.68 6.39
C LYS A 29 0.08 4.18 5.09
N ARG A 30 0.61 4.66 3.96
CA ARG A 30 0.13 4.35 2.61
C ARG A 30 1.27 3.79 1.77
N TRP A 31 1.06 2.62 1.17
CA TRP A 31 1.97 2.01 0.19
C TRP A 31 1.22 1.79 -1.12
N ALA A 32 1.79 2.26 -2.22
CA ALA A 32 1.19 2.08 -3.54
C ALA A 32 1.63 0.74 -4.14
N ALA A 33 0.75 0.02 -4.84
CA ALA A 33 1.08 -1.26 -5.46
C ALA A 33 0.56 -1.40 -6.89
N CYS A 34 1.39 -1.99 -7.75
CA CYS A 34 0.94 -2.57 -9.02
C CYS A 34 0.33 -3.95 -8.78
N ASP A 35 -0.40 -4.49 -9.75
CA ASP A 35 -1.10 -5.78 -9.62
C ASP A 35 -0.20 -6.93 -9.15
N GLU A 36 1.00 -7.04 -9.73
CA GLU A 36 1.95 -8.10 -9.39
C GLU A 36 2.47 -8.00 -7.94
N HIS A 37 2.62 -6.79 -7.41
CA HIS A 37 3.23 -6.59 -6.08
C HIS A 37 2.22 -6.39 -4.95
N LEU A 38 0.93 -6.20 -5.26
CA LEU A 38 -0.12 -6.16 -4.26
C LEU A 38 -0.09 -7.37 -3.30
N PRO A 39 -0.06 -8.63 -3.77
CA PRO A 39 -0.08 -9.79 -2.87
C PRO A 39 1.14 -9.82 -1.94
N VAL A 40 2.33 -9.54 -2.47
CA VAL A 40 3.60 -9.54 -1.70
C VAL A 40 3.59 -8.48 -0.60
N LEU A 41 3.16 -7.25 -0.91
CA LEU A 41 3.12 -6.16 0.07
C LEU A 41 2.05 -6.40 1.14
N ARG A 42 0.89 -6.95 0.76
CA ARG A 42 -0.19 -7.31 1.70
C ARG A 42 0.25 -8.44 2.62
N GLU A 43 0.88 -9.48 2.09
CA GLU A 43 1.43 -10.59 2.88
C GLU A 43 2.45 -10.07 3.90
N TYR A 44 3.41 -9.26 3.47
CA TYR A 44 4.42 -8.65 4.36
C TYR A 44 3.80 -7.96 5.59
N LEU A 45 2.68 -7.26 5.42
CA LEU A 45 1.98 -6.55 6.50
C LEU A 45 1.20 -7.53 7.39
N THR A 46 0.44 -8.42 6.78
CA THR A 46 -0.47 -9.34 7.49
C THR A 46 0.28 -10.37 8.33
N VAL A 47 1.39 -10.94 7.83
CA VAL A 47 2.22 -11.88 8.62
C VAL A 47 2.86 -11.23 9.86
N ARG A 48 2.96 -9.90 9.88
CA ARG A 48 3.44 -9.11 11.04
C ARG A 48 2.31 -8.63 11.95
N GLY A 49 1.06 -9.01 11.68
CA GLY A 49 -0.11 -8.57 12.44
C GLY A 49 -0.42 -7.08 12.27
N PHE A 50 0.02 -6.46 11.16
CA PHE A 50 -0.32 -5.08 10.87
C PHE A 50 -1.69 -5.01 10.19
N PRO A 51 -2.68 -4.29 10.77
CA PRO A 51 -3.94 -4.05 10.09
C PRO A 51 -3.68 -3.37 8.75
N CYS A 52 -4.29 -3.90 7.69
CA CYS A 52 -4.11 -3.45 6.32
C CYS A 52 -5.45 -3.50 5.58
N ALA A 53 -5.86 -2.36 5.04
CA ALA A 53 -6.93 -2.26 4.05
C ALA A 53 -6.32 -2.02 2.66
N VAL A 54 -7.07 -2.39 1.61
CA VAL A 54 -6.66 -2.19 0.21
C VAL A 54 -7.76 -1.44 -0.51
N GLU A 55 -7.40 -0.40 -1.24
CA GLU A 55 -8.30 0.40 -2.07
C GLU A 55 -7.72 0.50 -3.48
N THR A 56 -8.61 0.61 -4.48
CA THR A 56 -8.19 0.93 -5.85
C THR A 56 -7.70 2.37 -5.91
N VAL A 57 -6.61 2.59 -6.61
CA VAL A 57 -6.13 3.93 -6.94
C VAL A 57 -6.61 4.20 -8.36
N PRO A 58 -7.46 5.21 -8.60
CA PRO A 58 -7.72 5.62 -9.97
C PRO A 58 -6.38 5.97 -10.63
N PRO A 59 -6.17 5.61 -11.91
CA PRO A 59 -4.97 6.04 -12.62
C PRO A 59 -4.85 7.55 -12.40
N SER A 60 -3.68 8.00 -11.94
CA SER A 60 -3.48 9.40 -11.55
C SER A 60 -3.82 10.25 -12.76
N GLY A 61 -5.03 10.79 -12.77
CA GLY A 61 -5.55 11.49 -13.93
C GLY A 61 -4.59 12.61 -14.26
N THR A 62 -4.21 12.71 -15.52
CA THR A 62 -3.65 13.93 -16.07
C THR A 62 -4.61 15.06 -15.66
N VAL A 63 -4.18 15.89 -14.71
CA VAL A 63 -4.69 17.26 -14.62
C VAL A 63 -4.33 17.88 -15.97
N GLN A 64 -5.35 18.16 -16.78
CA GLN A 64 -5.21 19.01 -17.96
C GLN A 64 -4.88 20.43 -17.52
#